data_AF-A0A1B1KFF1-F1
#
_entry.id   AF-A0A1B1KFF1-F1
#
_cell.length_a   1.000
_cell.length_b   1.000
_cell.length_c   1.000
_cell.angle_alpha   90.00
_cell.angle_beta   90.00
_cell.angle_gamma   90.00
#
_symmetry.space_group_name_H-M   'P 1'
#
loop_
_entity.id
_entity.type
_entity.pdbx_description
1 polymer ?
#
loop_
_entity_poly.entity_id
_entity_poly.type
_entity_poly.pdbx_seq_one_letter_code
_entity_poly.pdbx_strand_id
1 'polypeptide(L)'
;MTAEDEPLLTGTLSQLRLRELLVEVQDRIDQMIGARDQVDSLLEAVLTVASGLDLEATLKRIVHAAVELADCRYGALGVLNRTRDGLQEFVYEGIDEHTRRLIGDLPTGHGLLGC
;
A
#
# COMPACT_ATOMS: atom_id res chain seq x y z
N MET A 1 -23.28 -66.65 18.46
CA MET A 1 -24.00 -65.45 17.99
C MET A 1 -23.53 -64.30 18.87
N THR A 2 -22.63 -63.48 18.29
CA THR A 2 -22.33 -62.05 18.56
C THR A 2 -22.09 -61.56 19.99
N ALA A 3 -20.83 -61.28 20.37
CA ALA A 3 -20.51 -60.35 21.49
C ALA A 3 -19.06 -59.79 21.54
N GLU A 4 -18.23 -59.82 20.47
CA GLU A 4 -16.82 -59.36 20.58
C GLU A 4 -16.36 -58.27 19.59
N ASP A 5 -17.26 -57.69 18.78
CA ASP A 5 -16.91 -56.64 17.76
C ASP A 5 -17.14 -55.19 18.25
N GLU A 6 -17.71 -55.00 19.44
CA GLU A 6 -18.19 -53.69 19.91
C GLU A 6 -17.13 -52.65 20.38
N PRO A 7 -15.94 -53.01 20.94
CA PRO A 7 -15.04 -52.00 21.51
C PRO A 7 -14.19 -51.24 20.47
N LEU A 8 -13.97 -51.80 19.28
CA LEU A 8 -13.22 -51.14 18.20
C LEU A 8 -14.05 -50.03 17.52
N LEU A 9 -15.36 -50.25 17.37
CA LEU A 9 -16.30 -49.29 16.76
C LEU A 9 -16.39 -47.98 17.56
N THR A 10 -16.42 -48.03 18.89
CA THR A 10 -16.49 -46.83 19.75
C THR A 10 -15.22 -45.97 19.65
N GLY A 11 -14.05 -46.61 19.54
CA GLY A 11 -12.77 -45.92 19.34
C GLY A 11 -12.67 -45.23 17.97
N THR A 12 -13.12 -45.92 16.91
CA THR A 12 -13.16 -45.35 15.55
C THR A 12 -14.11 -44.16 15.45
N LEU A 13 -15.29 -44.23 16.08
CA LEU A 13 -16.25 -43.12 16.15
C LEU A 13 -15.68 -41.92 16.92
N SER A 14 -14.94 -42.17 18.01
CA SER A 14 -14.29 -41.12 18.79
C SER A 14 -13.17 -40.41 18.02
N GLN A 15 -12.38 -41.16 17.23
CA GLN A 15 -11.33 -40.60 16.37
C GLN A 15 -11.87 -39.79 15.19
N LEU A 16 -13.03 -40.16 14.64
CA LEU A 16 -13.69 -39.38 13.58
C LEU A 16 -14.18 -38.04 14.13
N ARG A 17 -14.83 -38.04 15.30
CA ARG A 17 -15.31 -36.83 15.97
C ARG A 17 -14.19 -35.88 16.40
N LEU A 18 -13.05 -36.42 16.86
CA LEU A 18 -11.88 -35.60 17.17
C LEU A 18 -11.29 -34.94 15.91
N ARG A 19 -11.25 -35.66 14.79
CA ARG A 19 -10.79 -35.10 13.50
C ARG A 19 -11.70 -33.98 13.01
N GLU A 20 -13.02 -34.13 13.10
CA GLU A 20 -13.96 -33.07 12.75
C GLU A 20 -13.75 -31.82 13.61
N LEU A 21 -13.62 -31.99 14.93
CA LEU A 21 -13.36 -30.86 15.83
C LEU A 21 -12.02 -30.17 15.54
N LEU A 22 -10.98 -30.92 15.19
CA LEU A 22 -9.69 -30.34 14.79
C LEU A 22 -9.81 -29.55 13.49
N VAL A 23 -10.54 -30.07 12.50
CA VAL A 23 -10.81 -29.37 11.23
C VAL A 23 -11.61 -28.08 11.49
N GLU A 24 -12.61 -28.11 12.36
CA GLU A 24 -13.41 -26.93 12.71
C GLU A 24 -12.56 -25.86 13.41
N VAL A 25 -11.69 -26.25 14.35
CA VAL A 25 -10.77 -25.31 15.02
C VAL A 25 -9.75 -24.74 14.04
N GLN A 26 -9.22 -25.55 13.13
CA GLN A 26 -8.30 -25.11 12.07
C GLN A 26 -8.95 -24.05 11.18
N ASP A 27 -10.17 -24.32 10.70
CA ASP A 27 -10.93 -23.38 9.85
C ASP A 27 -11.23 -22.06 10.60
N ARG A 28 -11.55 -22.15 11.89
CA ARG A 28 -11.75 -20.96 12.74
C ARG A 28 -10.48 -20.10 12.84
N ILE A 29 -9.32 -20.74 12.98
CA ILE A 29 -8.02 -20.06 13.06
C ILE A 29 -7.71 -19.39 11.71
N ASP A 30 -7.91 -20.08 10.59
CA ASP A 30 -7.67 -19.55 9.26
C ASP A 30 -8.56 -18.32 8.96
N GLN A 31 -9.83 -18.35 9.38
CA GLN A 31 -10.74 -17.20 9.28
C GLN A 31 -10.26 -16.01 10.12
N MET A 32 -9.75 -16.24 11.33
CA MET A 32 -9.21 -15.17 12.18
C MET A 32 -7.92 -14.57 11.61
N ILE A 33 -7.05 -15.40 11.04
CA ILE A 33 -5.82 -14.95 10.35
C ILE A 33 -6.20 -14.11 9.12
N GLY A 34 -7.11 -14.60 8.27
CA GLY A 34 -7.54 -13.86 7.08
C GLY A 34 -8.20 -12.52 7.40
N ALA A 35 -9.02 -12.45 8.46
CA ALA A 35 -9.60 -11.19 8.91
C ALA A 35 -8.53 -10.18 9.37
N ARG A 36 -7.47 -10.66 10.04
CA ARG A 36 -6.34 -9.82 10.47
C ARG A 36 -5.55 -9.30 9.28
N ASP A 37 -5.21 -10.15 8.31
CA ASP A 37 -4.46 -9.77 7.11
C ASP A 37 -5.21 -8.70 6.31
N GLN A 38 -6.54 -8.77 6.26
CA GLN A 38 -7.37 -7.79 5.58
C GLN A 38 -7.38 -6.42 6.29
N VAL A 39 -7.37 -6.41 7.64
CA VAL A 39 -7.25 -5.18 8.43
C VAL A 39 -5.86 -4.57 8.27
N ASP A 40 -4.80 -5.38 8.30
CA ASP A 40 -3.41 -4.92 8.12
C ASP A 40 -3.23 -4.29 6.73
N SER A 41 -3.79 -4.92 5.68
CA SER A 41 -3.77 -4.38 4.32
C SER A 41 -4.53 -3.06 4.18
N LEU A 42 -5.68 -2.92 4.87
CA LEU A 42 -6.44 -1.67 4.88
C LEU A 42 -5.69 -0.55 5.60
N LEU A 43 -5.05 -0.85 6.73
CA LEU A 43 -4.24 0.10 7.48
C LEU A 43 -3.05 0.59 6.63
N GLU A 44 -2.37 -0.31 5.92
CA GLU A 44 -1.30 0.06 5.00
C GLU A 44 -1.79 1.00 3.89
N ALA A 45 -2.96 0.70 3.29
CA ALA A 45 -3.57 1.56 2.29
C ALA A 45 -3.90 2.96 2.85
N VAL A 46 -4.50 3.04 4.04
CA VAL A 46 -4.84 4.32 4.69
C VAL A 46 -3.59 5.12 5.04
N LEU A 47 -2.54 4.48 5.58
CA LEU A 47 -1.26 5.13 5.86
C LEU A 47 -0.59 5.64 4.58
N THR A 48 -0.70 4.89 3.49
CA THR A 48 -0.19 5.30 2.17
C THR A 48 -0.92 6.55 1.65
N VAL A 49 -2.24 6.61 1.79
CA VAL A 49 -3.03 7.78 1.40
C VAL A 49 -2.72 8.99 2.30
N ALA A 50 -2.65 8.80 3.62
CA ALA A 50 -2.38 9.87 4.57
C ALA A 50 -0.96 10.46 4.39
N SER A 51 0.04 9.60 4.19
CA SER A 51 1.41 10.02 3.91
C SER A 51 1.57 10.68 2.53
N GLY A 52 0.80 10.26 1.53
CA GLY A 52 0.76 10.93 0.23
C GLY A 52 0.29 12.38 0.34
N LEU A 53 -0.78 12.63 1.11
CA LEU A 53 -1.33 13.97 1.33
C LEU A 53 -0.36 14.88 2.12
N ASP A 54 0.37 14.32 3.09
CA ASP A 54 1.39 15.07 3.84
C ASP A 54 2.67 15.31 3.02
N LEU A 55 3.04 14.34 2.18
CA LEU A 55 4.21 14.42 1.32
C LEU A 55 4.03 15.51 0.26
N GLU A 56 2.92 15.54 -0.46
CA GLU A 56 2.66 16.59 -1.47
C GLU A 56 2.72 17.99 -0.83
N ALA A 57 2.06 18.17 0.33
CA ALA A 57 2.05 19.44 1.05
C ALA A 57 3.46 19.83 1.54
N THR A 58 4.24 18.87 2.03
CA THR A 58 5.62 19.09 2.47
C THR A 58 6.52 19.46 1.30
N LEU A 59 6.44 18.75 0.18
CA LEU A 59 7.22 19.04 -1.02
C LEU A 59 6.86 20.43 -1.60
N LYS A 60 5.58 20.83 -1.59
CA LYS A 60 5.16 22.20 -1.96
C LYS A 60 5.83 23.25 -1.08
N ARG A 61 5.87 23.05 0.24
CA ARG A 61 6.55 23.97 1.16
C ARG A 61 8.05 24.06 0.89
N ILE A 62 8.69 22.93 0.55
CA ILE A 62 10.12 22.90 0.20
C ILE A 62 10.37 23.68 -1.10
N VAL A 63 9.57 23.42 -2.15
CA VAL A 63 9.69 24.14 -3.44
C VAL A 63 9.50 25.63 -3.23
N HIS A 64 8.46 26.02 -2.49
CA HIS A 64 8.18 27.42 -2.17
C HIS A 64 9.34 28.11 -1.45
N ALA A 65 9.84 27.49 -0.36
CA ALA A 65 10.97 28.03 0.39
C ALA A 65 12.25 28.12 -0.46
N ALA A 66 12.49 27.13 -1.34
CA ALA A 66 13.63 27.16 -2.26
C ALA A 66 13.50 28.27 -3.30
N VAL A 67 12.29 28.51 -3.80
CA VAL A 67 11.98 29.58 -4.76
C VAL A 67 12.21 30.96 -4.13
N GLU A 68 11.69 31.16 -2.91
CA GLU A 68 11.92 32.40 -2.16
C GLU A 68 13.40 32.60 -1.81
N LEU A 69 14.09 31.55 -1.35
CA LEU A 69 15.51 31.63 -0.96
C LEU A 69 16.42 31.90 -2.17
N ALA A 70 16.11 31.32 -3.32
CA ALA A 70 16.90 31.48 -4.54
C ALA A 70 16.52 32.73 -5.35
N ASP A 71 15.52 33.52 -4.90
CA ASP A 71 14.94 34.66 -5.62
C ASP A 71 14.61 34.31 -7.08
N CYS A 72 14.04 33.12 -7.29
CA CYS A 72 13.68 32.65 -8.61
C CYS A 72 12.18 32.78 -8.86
N ARG A 73 11.79 32.83 -10.14
CA ARG A 73 10.38 32.94 -10.54
C ARG A 73 9.69 31.58 -10.65
N TYR A 74 10.46 30.51 -10.80
CA TYR A 74 9.95 29.16 -11.06
C TYR A 74 10.78 28.13 -10.31
N GLY A 75 10.13 27.10 -9.79
CA GLY A 75 10.78 25.97 -9.14
C GLY A 75 10.04 24.67 -9.40
N ALA A 76 10.76 23.56 -9.40
CA ALA A 76 10.17 22.23 -9.53
C ALA A 76 10.99 21.17 -8.77
N LEU A 77 10.30 20.18 -8.22
CA LEU A 77 10.87 19.05 -7.51
C LEU A 77 10.18 17.77 -7.95
N GLY A 78 10.97 16.83 -8.48
CA GLY A 78 10.51 15.49 -8.83
C GLY A 78 11.06 14.46 -7.86
N VAL A 79 10.19 13.58 -7.35
CA VAL A 79 10.57 12.40 -6.56
C VAL A 79 10.52 11.20 -7.47
N LEU A 80 11.63 10.47 -7.62
CA LEU A 80 11.66 9.24 -8.43
C LEU A 80 10.87 8.12 -7.73
N ASN A 81 10.19 7.29 -8.51
CA ASN A 81 9.60 6.05 -8.01
C ASN A 81 10.67 5.02 -7.61
N ARG A 82 10.26 3.94 -6.93
CA ARG A 82 11.19 2.91 -6.43
C ARG A 82 11.97 2.22 -7.54
N THR A 83 11.35 2.05 -8.71
CA THR A 83 11.93 1.45 -9.93
C THR A 83 12.87 2.38 -10.68
N ARG A 84 12.87 3.69 -10.36
CA ARG A 84 13.65 4.76 -10.99
C ARG A 84 13.40 4.92 -12.49
N ASP A 85 12.25 4.48 -12.98
CA ASP A 85 11.81 4.61 -14.38
C ASP A 85 10.76 5.71 -14.57
N GLY A 86 10.40 6.41 -13.49
CA GLY A 86 9.38 7.45 -13.50
C GLY A 86 9.41 8.33 -12.25
N LEU A 87 8.57 9.37 -12.26
CA LEU A 87 8.30 10.17 -11.07
C LEU A 87 7.16 9.53 -10.26
N GLN A 88 7.38 9.42 -8.96
CA GLN A 88 6.33 9.13 -7.98
C GLN A 88 5.52 10.39 -7.66
N GLU A 89 6.19 11.54 -7.56
CA GLU A 89 5.57 12.82 -7.23
C GLU A 89 6.27 13.93 -8.01
N PHE A 90 5.53 14.93 -8.48
CA PHE A 90 6.10 16.11 -9.14
C PHE A 90 5.37 17.38 -8.72
N VAL A 91 6.12 18.27 -8.06
CA VAL A 91 5.61 19.54 -7.53
C VAL A 91 6.35 20.69 -8.20
N TYR A 92 5.62 21.72 -8.63
CA TYR A 92 6.21 22.91 -9.24
C TYR A 92 5.46 24.18 -8.84
N GLU A 93 6.15 25.31 -8.94
CA GLU A 93 5.66 26.64 -8.58
C GLU A 93 6.09 27.69 -9.61
N GLY A 94 5.29 28.75 -9.74
CA GLY A 94 5.55 29.89 -10.62
C GLY A 94 4.97 29.77 -12.03
N ILE A 95 4.57 28.57 -12.45
CA ILE A 95 3.95 28.30 -13.76
C ILE A 95 2.43 28.30 -13.61
N ASP A 96 1.75 29.22 -14.29
CA ASP A 96 0.29 29.24 -14.35
C ASP A 96 -0.27 28.13 -15.25
N GLU A 97 -1.56 27.82 -15.07
CA GLU A 97 -2.25 26.74 -15.77
C GLU A 97 -2.33 26.94 -17.30
N HIS A 98 -2.32 28.17 -17.80
CA HIS A 98 -2.28 28.43 -19.24
C HIS A 98 -0.91 28.10 -19.83
N THR A 99 0.14 28.61 -19.19
CA THR A 99 1.55 28.34 -19.52
C THR A 99 1.86 26.85 -19.40
N ARG A 100 1.34 26.18 -18.37
CA ARG A 100 1.48 24.74 -18.16
C ARG A 100 0.96 23.91 -19.33
N ARG A 101 -0.21 24.27 -19.87
CA ARG A 101 -0.79 23.61 -21.05
C ARG A 101 0.02 23.82 -22.32
N LEU A 102 0.72 24.96 -22.44
CA LEU A 102 1.60 25.24 -23.58
C LEU A 102 2.90 24.43 -23.51
N ILE A 103 3.41 24.15 -22.31
CA ILE A 103 4.65 23.38 -22.10
C ILE A 103 4.46 21.89 -22.46
N GLY A 104 3.26 21.33 -22.26
CA GLY A 104 2.94 19.95 -22.62
C GLY A 104 3.05 18.96 -21.44
N ASP A 105 3.48 17.74 -21.70
CA ASP A 105 3.48 16.66 -20.70
C ASP A 105 4.44 16.91 -19.52
N LEU A 106 4.14 16.31 -18.38
CA LEU A 106 5.05 16.33 -17.22
C LEU A 106 6.33 15.57 -17.53
N PRO A 107 7.46 15.99 -16.95
CA PRO A 107 8.70 15.25 -17.06
C PRO A 107 8.53 13.83 -16.49
N THR A 108 9.14 12.86 -17.15
CA THR A 108 9.04 11.44 -16.78
C THR A 108 10.23 10.93 -15.97
N GLY A 109 11.10 11.82 -15.46
CA GLY A 109 12.23 11.45 -14.61
C GLY A 109 13.50 10.98 -15.34
N HIS A 110 13.59 11.15 -16.66
CA HIS A 110 14.71 10.68 -17.49
C HIS A 110 15.83 11.73 -17.76
N GLY A 111 15.80 12.92 -17.14
CA GLY A 111 16.77 13.99 -17.45
C GLY A 111 16.71 15.22 -16.55
N LEU A 112 17.48 16.26 -16.92
CA LEU A 112 17.54 17.54 -16.22
C LEU A 112 16.24 18.34 -16.42
N LEU A 113 15.72 18.89 -15.32
CA LEU A 113 14.51 19.69 -15.27
C LEU A 113 14.85 21.17 -15.51
N GLY A 114 14.74 21.62 -16.76
CA GLY A 114 14.86 23.03 -17.13
C GLY A 114 16.30 23.49 -17.41
N CYS A 115 16.55 23.85 -18.66
CA CYS A 115 17.60 24.80 -19.05
C CYS A 115 16.90 25.97 -19.76
#